data_AF-A0A6B1ETV6-F1
#
_entry.id   AF-A0A6B1ETV6-F1
#
_cell.length_a   1.000
_cell.length_b   1.000
_cell.length_c   1.000
_cell.angle_alpha   90.00
_cell.angle_beta   90.00
_cell.angle_gamma   90.00
#
_symmetry.space_group_name_H-M   'P 1'
#
loop_
_entity.id
_entity.type
_entity.pdbx_description
1 polymer ?
#
loop_
_entity_poly.entity_id
_entity_poly.type
_entity_poly.pdbx_seq_one_letter_code
_entity_poly.pdbx_strand_id
1 'polypeptide(L)'
;MKRITISIGCLVAICLHLNACRVAQVLSTQYSQNIASATYGTEANHPGVNDGNLETLATLPAQNERNFIIRFADVHPVRKIVIHNGNLFRFAMDYLSEETGEWETFDTVIQRRNVGDDRAQAEFVFDRLNFRTKMIRVTVTRTVDDMVVNKIMAEPGDKIIDRRTTIAGRYYPHYRIMEPSVAQIREIEIYHLAEK
;
A
#
# COMPACT_ATOMS: atom_id res chain seq x y z
N MET A 1 -2.07 -32.63 -53.99
CA MET A 1 -1.12 -31.59 -53.53
C MET A 1 -1.72 -30.58 -52.55
N LYS A 2 -2.93 -30.02 -52.78
CA LYS A 2 -3.56 -29.03 -51.87
C LYS A 2 -3.79 -29.46 -50.40
N ARG A 3 -4.00 -30.75 -50.11
CA ARG A 3 -4.23 -31.25 -48.73
C ARG A 3 -2.96 -31.32 -47.88
N ILE A 4 -1.79 -31.50 -48.51
CA ILE A 4 -0.51 -31.61 -47.81
C ILE A 4 -0.03 -30.21 -47.36
N THR A 5 -0.23 -29.18 -48.19
CA THR A 5 0.10 -27.80 -47.85
C THR A 5 -0.74 -27.24 -46.69
N ILE A 6 -2.03 -27.58 -46.60
CA ILE A 6 -2.89 -27.16 -45.48
C ILE A 6 -2.45 -27.83 -44.16
N SER A 7 -2.10 -29.11 -44.22
CA SER A 7 -1.65 -29.88 -43.04
C SER A 7 -0.32 -29.36 -42.49
N ILE A 8 0.61 -28.98 -43.36
CA ILE A 8 1.89 -28.37 -42.98
C ILE A 8 1.67 -26.96 -42.38
N GLY A 9 0.76 -26.16 -42.96
CA GLY A 9 0.41 -24.84 -42.41
C GLY A 9 -0.18 -24.90 -41.00
N CYS A 10 -1.07 -25.88 -40.73
CA CYS A 10 -1.58 -26.11 -39.38
C CYS A 10 -0.49 -26.54 -38.39
N LEU A 11 0.45 -27.41 -38.81
CA LEU A 11 1.55 -27.85 -37.94
C LEU A 11 2.48 -26.69 -37.57
N VAL A 12 2.79 -25.80 -38.51
CA VAL A 12 3.61 -24.61 -38.25
C VAL A 12 2.90 -23.64 -37.30
N ALA A 13 1.60 -23.43 -37.46
CA ALA A 13 0.81 -22.58 -36.56
C ALA A 13 0.76 -23.13 -35.12
N ILE A 14 0.62 -24.45 -34.96
CA ILE A 14 0.65 -25.12 -33.64
C ILE A 14 2.04 -24.99 -33.00
N CYS A 15 3.12 -25.20 -33.77
CA CYS A 15 4.49 -25.02 -33.28
C CYS A 15 4.79 -23.57 -32.87
N LEU A 16 4.23 -22.57 -33.57
CA LEU A 16 4.37 -21.16 -33.22
C LEU A 16 3.58 -20.80 -31.95
N HIS A 17 2.38 -21.35 -31.75
CA HIS A 17 1.61 -21.14 -30.50
C HIS A 17 2.27 -21.79 -29.27
N LEU A 18 2.81 -23.00 -29.41
CA LEU A 18 3.52 -23.68 -28.32
C LEU A 18 4.82 -22.96 -27.92
N ASN A 19 5.55 -22.40 -28.90
CA ASN A 19 6.74 -21.60 -28.62
C ASN A 19 6.40 -20.21 -28.08
N ALA A 20 5.33 -19.57 -28.55
CA ALA A 20 4.86 -18.29 -28.00
C ALA A 20 4.47 -18.41 -26.52
N CYS A 21 3.83 -19.51 -26.13
CA CYS A 21 3.48 -19.78 -24.73
C CYS A 21 4.72 -19.98 -23.84
N ARG A 22 5.77 -20.65 -24.36
CA ARG A 22 7.05 -20.81 -23.64
C ARG A 22 7.83 -19.50 -23.53
N VAL A 23 7.87 -18.69 -24.58
CA VAL A 23 8.52 -17.37 -24.57
C VAL A 23 7.79 -16.42 -23.60
N ALA A 24 6.45 -16.48 -23.55
CA ALA A 24 5.67 -15.72 -22.57
C ALA A 24 5.96 -16.14 -21.12
N GLN A 25 6.18 -17.43 -20.84
CA GLN A 25 6.61 -17.90 -19.51
C GLN A 25 8.01 -17.43 -19.14
N VAL A 26 8.94 -17.34 -20.10
CA VAL A 26 10.31 -16.85 -19.86
C VAL A 26 10.34 -15.34 -19.60
N LEU A 27 9.42 -14.58 -20.20
CA LEU A 27 9.28 -13.12 -20.07
C LEU A 27 8.36 -12.68 -18.91
N SER A 28 7.62 -13.60 -18.31
CA SER A 28 6.77 -13.34 -17.14
C SER A 28 7.63 -13.10 -15.89
N THR A 29 7.57 -11.91 -15.31
CA THR A 29 8.12 -11.62 -13.98
C THR A 29 7.40 -12.48 -12.94
N GLN A 30 8.06 -13.52 -12.44
CA GLN A 30 7.54 -14.32 -11.33
C GLN A 30 7.89 -13.65 -10.00
N TYR A 31 6.89 -13.42 -9.16
CA TYR A 31 7.07 -12.93 -7.80
C TYR A 31 7.17 -14.11 -6.83
N SER A 32 7.83 -13.89 -5.70
CA SER A 32 7.86 -14.81 -4.57
C SER A 32 6.47 -15.02 -3.96
N GLN A 33 6.37 -15.88 -2.95
CA GLN A 33 5.24 -15.84 -2.03
C GLN A 33 5.25 -14.53 -1.21
N ASN A 34 4.12 -14.20 -0.59
CA ASN A 34 3.99 -13.02 0.28
C ASN A 34 4.90 -13.18 1.51
N ILE A 35 6.05 -12.52 1.50
CA ILE A 35 7.02 -12.55 2.61
C ILE A 35 6.55 -11.77 3.84
N ALA A 36 5.50 -10.95 3.69
CA ALA A 36 4.90 -10.25 4.82
C ALA A 36 4.09 -11.17 5.73
N SER A 37 3.62 -12.31 5.22
CA SER A 37 2.71 -13.20 5.96
C SER A 37 3.32 -13.68 7.26
N ALA A 38 2.51 -13.68 8.33
CA ALA A 38 2.89 -14.20 9.65
C ALA A 38 3.35 -15.66 9.60
N THR A 39 2.92 -16.43 8.60
CA THR A 39 3.35 -17.82 8.38
C THR A 39 4.86 -17.96 8.18
N TYR A 40 5.54 -16.92 7.68
CA TYR A 40 7.00 -16.90 7.47
C TYR A 40 7.78 -16.29 8.65
N GLY A 41 7.14 -16.11 9.80
CA GLY A 41 7.78 -15.52 10.98
C GLY A 41 7.88 -13.99 10.94
N THR A 42 7.17 -13.34 10.01
CA THR A 42 7.08 -11.88 9.94
C THR A 42 6.12 -11.36 11.00
N GLU A 43 6.58 -10.37 11.77
CA GLU A 43 5.80 -9.74 12.82
C GLU A 43 5.16 -8.44 12.33
N ALA A 44 3.94 -8.16 12.79
CA ALA A 44 3.30 -6.87 12.60
C ALA A 44 2.87 -6.30 13.96
N ASN A 45 2.82 -4.97 14.08
CA ASN A 45 2.32 -4.33 15.29
C ASN A 45 0.81 -4.52 15.51
N HIS A 46 0.10 -5.03 14.50
CA HIS A 46 -1.25 -5.54 14.61
C HIS A 46 -1.37 -6.84 13.78
N PRO A 47 -1.83 -7.97 14.35
CA PRO A 47 -1.76 -9.28 13.69
C PRO A 47 -2.61 -9.36 12.41
N GLY A 48 -3.74 -8.66 12.38
CA GLY A 48 -4.57 -8.57 11.17
C GLY A 48 -3.94 -7.82 9.99
N VAL A 49 -2.69 -7.34 10.08
CA VAL A 49 -1.99 -6.72 8.95
C VAL A 49 -1.44 -7.77 8.00
N ASN A 50 -1.16 -8.98 8.50
CA ASN A 50 -0.43 -10.00 7.76
C ASN A 50 -0.89 -11.44 8.07
N ASP A 51 -2.15 -11.61 8.45
CA ASP A 51 -2.75 -12.91 8.78
C ASP A 51 -3.19 -13.72 7.54
N GLY A 52 -3.13 -13.13 6.35
CA GLY A 52 -3.55 -13.77 5.09
C GLY A 52 -5.07 -13.77 4.87
N ASN A 53 -5.82 -12.99 5.65
CA ASN A 53 -7.28 -12.93 5.57
C ASN A 53 -7.78 -11.50 5.29
N LEU A 54 -8.22 -11.26 4.06
CA LEU A 54 -8.76 -9.96 3.62
C LEU A 54 -10.03 -9.52 4.36
N GLU A 55 -10.73 -10.43 5.04
CA GLU A 55 -11.89 -10.10 5.88
C GLU A 55 -11.50 -9.53 7.24
N THR A 56 -10.26 -9.74 7.70
CA THR A 56 -9.74 -9.15 8.92
C THR A 56 -9.48 -7.65 8.71
N LEU A 57 -9.77 -6.83 9.73
CA LEU A 57 -9.42 -5.41 9.75
C LEU A 57 -8.40 -5.14 10.85
N ALA A 58 -7.20 -4.76 10.44
CA ALA A 58 -6.21 -4.19 11.33
C ALA A 58 -6.55 -2.74 11.63
N THR A 59 -6.69 -2.41 12.93
CA THR A 59 -7.09 -1.06 13.34
C THR A 59 -6.05 -0.40 14.22
N LEU A 60 -5.84 0.90 13.99
CA LEU A 60 -5.07 1.75 14.88
C LEU A 60 -5.98 2.81 15.50
N PRO A 61 -5.75 3.17 16.78
CA PRO A 61 -6.60 4.12 17.48
C PRO A 61 -6.62 5.49 16.81
N ALA A 62 -7.68 6.24 17.08
CA ALA A 62 -7.91 7.62 16.65
C ALA A 62 -6.91 8.60 17.30
N GLN A 63 -5.66 8.54 16.88
CA GLN A 63 -4.55 9.36 17.38
C GLN A 63 -3.81 10.02 16.21
N ASN A 64 -2.97 11.01 16.50
CA ASN A 64 -2.20 11.70 15.46
C ASN A 64 -1.15 10.80 14.82
N GLU A 65 -0.56 9.90 15.60
CA GLU A 65 0.44 8.94 15.16
C GLU A 65 -0.23 7.59 14.92
N ARG A 66 -0.38 7.23 13.64
CA ARG A 66 -1.02 5.98 13.20
C ARG A 66 -0.07 5.27 12.24
N ASN A 67 0.70 4.34 12.78
CA ASN A 67 1.73 3.62 12.03
C ASN A 67 1.41 2.12 12.01
N PHE A 68 1.21 1.53 10.84
CA PHE A 68 1.26 0.08 10.68
C PHE A 68 2.69 -0.31 10.38
N ILE A 69 3.25 -1.27 11.12
CA ILE A 69 4.67 -1.65 11.01
C ILE A 69 4.75 -3.15 10.80
N ILE A 70 5.55 -3.54 9.81
CA ILE A 70 5.93 -4.91 9.51
C ILE A 70 7.42 -5.07 9.77
N ARG A 71 7.78 -6.14 10.47
CA ARG A 71 9.14 -6.49 10.85
C ARG A 71 9.43 -7.90 10.36
N PHE A 72 10.43 -8.03 9.50
CA PHE A 72 10.96 -9.30 9.07
C PHE A 72 11.99 -9.83 10.08
N ALA A 73 12.16 -11.15 10.11
CA ALA A 73 13.22 -11.79 10.89
C ALA A 73 14.62 -11.41 10.38
N ASP A 74 14.77 -11.38 9.05
CA ASP A 74 16.00 -11.03 8.35
C ASP A 74 15.78 -9.89 7.36
N VAL A 75 16.87 -9.42 6.75
CA VAL A 75 16.83 -8.44 5.66
C VAL A 75 16.31 -9.09 4.38
N HIS A 76 15.21 -8.56 3.83
CA HIS A 76 14.65 -9.05 2.57
C HIS A 76 14.74 -8.01 1.44
N PRO A 77 15.00 -8.45 0.20
CA PRO A 77 14.77 -7.61 -0.97
C PRO A 77 13.28 -7.36 -1.14
N VAL A 78 12.91 -6.13 -1.51
CA VAL A 78 11.51 -5.74 -1.74
C VAL A 78 11.35 -5.22 -3.17
N ARG A 79 10.37 -5.79 -3.87
CA ARG A 79 10.11 -5.53 -5.31
C ARG A 79 8.70 -5.05 -5.56
N LYS A 80 7.74 -5.57 -4.81
CA LYS A 80 6.35 -5.17 -4.88
C LYS A 80 5.74 -5.17 -3.48
N ILE A 81 4.92 -4.16 -3.21
CA ILE A 81 4.09 -4.06 -2.01
C ILE A 81 2.65 -3.85 -2.46
N VAL A 82 1.71 -4.57 -1.87
CA VAL A 82 0.27 -4.40 -2.06
C VAL A 82 -0.35 -4.06 -0.71
N ILE A 83 -1.19 -3.04 -0.66
CA ILE A 83 -1.97 -2.68 0.53
C ILE A 83 -3.44 -2.85 0.20
N HIS A 84 -4.08 -3.79 0.88
CA HIS A 84 -5.53 -3.95 0.90
C HIS A 84 -6.09 -2.95 1.92
N ASN A 85 -6.68 -1.88 1.40
CA ASN A 85 -7.06 -0.73 2.18
C ASN A 85 -8.41 -0.94 2.88
N GLY A 86 -8.51 -0.46 4.13
CA GLY A 86 -9.79 -0.27 4.80
C GLY A 86 -10.33 1.13 4.55
N ASN A 87 -9.62 2.15 5.01
CA ASN A 87 -10.12 3.54 5.00
C ASN A 87 -9.03 4.62 4.86
N LEU A 88 -7.82 4.24 4.46
CA LEU A 88 -6.71 5.19 4.29
C LEU A 88 -6.98 6.15 3.13
N PHE A 89 -6.73 7.43 3.36
CA PHE A 89 -6.87 8.49 2.35
C PHE A 89 -5.53 9.13 1.99
N ARG A 90 -4.66 9.34 2.98
CA ARG A 90 -3.31 9.86 2.79
C ARG A 90 -2.34 9.17 3.73
N PHE A 91 -1.29 8.61 3.19
CA PHE A 91 -0.26 7.92 3.98
C PHE A 91 1.08 7.95 3.26
N ALA A 92 2.15 7.76 4.02
CA ALA A 92 3.50 7.59 3.49
C ALA A 92 3.94 6.13 3.67
N MET A 93 4.77 5.68 2.73
CA MET A 93 5.40 4.38 2.76
C MET A 93 6.87 4.56 3.07
N ASP A 94 7.29 4.02 4.21
CA ASP A 94 8.65 4.11 4.71
C ASP A 94 9.28 2.72 4.80
N TYR A 95 10.57 2.63 4.53
CA TYR A 95 11.39 1.47 4.89
C TYR A 95 12.49 1.88 5.86
N LEU A 96 12.95 0.95 6.69
CA LEU A 96 14.12 1.18 7.51
C LEU A 96 15.37 0.90 6.69
N SER A 97 16.13 1.95 6.38
CA SER A 97 17.37 1.84 5.60
C SER A 97 18.45 1.15 6.42
N GLU A 98 19.10 0.16 5.83
CA GLU A 98 20.22 -0.55 6.48
C GLU A 98 21.49 0.28 6.50
N GLU A 99 21.67 1.18 5.53
CA GLU A 99 22.85 2.01 5.41
C GLU A 99 22.86 3.13 6.44
N THR A 100 21.72 3.79 6.63
CA THR A 100 21.58 4.96 7.53
C THR A 100 21.02 4.58 8.90
N GLY A 101 20.29 3.46 9.00
CA GLY A 101 19.54 3.10 10.20
C GLY A 101 18.31 3.99 10.43
N GLU A 102 17.94 4.81 9.46
CA GLU A 102 16.82 5.75 9.53
C GLU A 102 15.62 5.29 8.70
N TRP A 103 14.44 5.84 9.00
CA TRP A 103 13.26 5.62 8.18
C TRP A 103 13.32 6.51 6.94
N GLU A 104 13.32 5.89 5.76
CA GLU A 104 13.33 6.57 4.47
C GLU A 104 11.98 6.38 3.77
N THR A 105 11.37 7.49 3.37
CA THR A 105 10.10 7.47 2.62
C THR A 105 10.36 7.23 1.15
N PHE A 106 9.79 6.15 0.59
CA PHE A 106 9.89 5.87 -0.85
C PHE A 106 8.65 6.30 -1.65
N ASP A 107 7.50 6.43 -0.99
CA ASP A 107 6.28 6.93 -1.64
C ASP A 107 5.37 7.67 -0.65
N THR A 108 4.56 8.59 -1.17
CA THR A 108 3.49 9.27 -0.45
C THR A 108 2.21 9.21 -1.27
N VAL A 109 1.22 8.50 -0.74
CA VAL A 109 -0.08 8.32 -1.39
C VAL A 109 -1.03 9.42 -0.95
N ILE A 110 -1.68 10.03 -1.95
CA ILE A 110 -2.85 10.88 -1.78
C ILE A 110 -3.95 10.29 -2.66
N GLN A 111 -4.95 9.67 -2.03
CA GLN A 111 -6.09 9.12 -2.74
C GLN A 111 -6.82 10.24 -3.51
N ARG A 112 -7.21 9.95 -4.75
CA ARG A 112 -8.04 10.85 -5.56
C ARG A 112 -9.42 10.98 -4.91
N ARG A 113 -10.02 12.17 -4.98
CA ARG A 113 -11.30 12.47 -4.29
C ARG A 113 -12.50 11.72 -4.88
N ASN A 114 -12.40 11.18 -6.09
CA ASN A 114 -13.46 10.43 -6.77
C ASN A 114 -13.00 8.98 -7.00
N VAL A 115 -13.43 8.06 -6.15
CA VAL A 115 -13.14 6.61 -6.27
C VAL A 115 -14.37 5.81 -6.72
N GLY A 116 -15.29 6.47 -7.45
CA GLY A 116 -16.58 5.89 -7.79
C GLY A 116 -17.55 5.95 -6.60
N ASP A 117 -18.25 4.85 -6.35
CA ASP A 117 -19.24 4.72 -5.26
C ASP A 117 -18.58 4.45 -3.89
N ASP A 118 -17.32 4.04 -3.89
CA ASP A 118 -16.58 3.74 -2.67
C ASP A 118 -15.94 4.99 -2.05
N ARG A 119 -15.92 5.02 -0.72
CA ARG A 119 -15.32 6.13 0.04
C ARG A 119 -13.79 6.07 0.02
N ALA A 120 -13.22 4.87 -0.08
CA ALA A 120 -11.78 4.61 -0.07
C ALA A 120 -11.37 3.71 -1.25
N GLN A 121 -10.18 3.92 -1.80
CA GLN A 121 -9.61 3.04 -2.81
C GLN A 121 -9.26 1.70 -2.17
N ALA A 122 -9.80 0.59 -2.70
CA ALA A 122 -9.68 -0.73 -2.07
C ALA A 122 -8.25 -1.27 -2.03
N GLU A 123 -7.41 -0.95 -3.02
CA GLU A 123 -6.06 -1.51 -3.12
C GLU A 123 -5.05 -0.46 -3.60
N PHE A 124 -3.85 -0.46 -3.01
CA PHE A 124 -2.69 0.29 -3.50
C PHE A 124 -1.55 -0.66 -3.85
N VAL A 125 -1.05 -0.58 -5.09
CA VAL A 125 0.05 -1.41 -5.58
C VAL A 125 1.27 -0.56 -5.88
N PHE A 126 2.37 -0.89 -5.22
CA PHE A 126 3.70 -0.32 -5.45
C PHE A 126 4.55 -1.41 -6.08
N ASP A 127 4.96 -1.23 -7.33
CA ASP A 127 5.73 -2.23 -8.09
C ASP A 127 7.07 -1.64 -8.53
N ARG A 128 7.99 -2.52 -8.97
CA ARG A 128 9.35 -2.18 -9.44
C ARG A 128 10.20 -1.48 -8.38
N LEU A 129 9.96 -1.78 -7.11
CA LEU A 129 10.78 -1.32 -6.00
C LEU A 129 12.18 -1.96 -6.07
N ASN A 130 13.18 -1.29 -5.53
CA ASN A 130 14.56 -1.78 -5.52
C ASN A 130 15.31 -1.36 -4.26
N PHE A 131 14.86 -1.88 -3.11
CA PHE A 131 15.54 -1.72 -1.84
C PHE A 131 15.53 -3.02 -1.06
N ARG A 132 16.35 -3.06 -0.01
CA ARG A 132 16.39 -4.14 0.99
C ARG A 132 16.07 -3.53 2.34
N THR A 133 15.30 -4.26 3.14
CA THR A 133 14.98 -3.78 4.48
C THR A 133 14.55 -4.94 5.37
N LYS A 134 14.69 -4.72 6.68
CA LYS A 134 14.07 -5.55 7.73
C LYS A 134 12.72 -5.02 8.19
N MET A 135 12.34 -3.80 7.83
CA MET A 135 11.09 -3.19 8.32
C MET A 135 10.45 -2.25 7.32
N ILE A 136 9.12 -2.33 7.23
CA ILE A 136 8.29 -1.42 6.45
C ILE A 136 7.26 -0.76 7.37
N ARG A 137 6.99 0.52 7.16
CA ARG A 137 6.00 1.29 7.91
C ARG A 137 5.06 2.02 6.96
N VAL A 138 3.77 1.92 7.25
CA VAL A 138 2.71 2.75 6.66
C VAL A 138 2.36 3.84 7.65
N THR A 139 2.76 5.07 7.35
CA THR A 139 2.52 6.24 8.20
C THR A 139 1.23 6.92 7.76
N VAL A 140 0.13 6.70 8.49
CA VAL A 140 -1.20 7.19 8.14
C VAL A 140 -1.38 8.64 8.59
N THR A 141 -1.42 9.55 7.62
CA THR A 141 -1.61 10.97 7.88
C THR A 141 -3.08 11.38 7.84
N ARG A 142 -3.91 10.71 7.03
CA ARG A 142 -5.34 10.96 6.89
C ARG A 142 -6.15 9.71 6.52
N THR A 143 -7.32 9.54 7.12
CA THR A 143 -8.36 8.57 6.73
C THR A 143 -9.53 9.28 6.05
N VAL A 144 -10.42 8.51 5.40
CA VAL A 144 -11.66 9.05 4.82
C VAL A 144 -12.69 9.43 5.89
N ASP A 145 -12.48 9.00 7.13
CA ASP A 145 -13.35 9.26 8.27
C ASP A 145 -12.80 10.36 9.20
N ASP A 146 -11.61 10.89 8.92
CA ASP A 146 -11.05 12.00 9.70
C ASP A 146 -11.91 13.26 9.53
N MET A 147 -12.24 13.89 10.66
CA MET A 147 -13.04 15.11 10.68
C MET A 147 -12.16 16.36 10.68
N VAL A 148 -12.68 17.45 10.12
CA VAL A 148 -12.04 18.77 10.22
C VAL A 148 -12.97 19.70 10.96
N VAL A 149 -12.57 20.07 12.17
CA VAL A 149 -13.32 20.97 13.05
C VAL A 149 -12.66 22.36 13.08
N ASN A 150 -13.46 23.38 13.38
CA ASN A 150 -12.97 24.73 13.59
C ASN A 150 -12.91 24.99 15.10
N LYS A 151 -11.73 25.28 15.66
CA LYS A 151 -11.59 25.75 17.05
C LYS A 151 -11.06 27.18 17.08
N ILE A 152 -11.52 27.97 18.03
CA ILE A 152 -11.05 29.35 18.25
C ILE A 152 -9.65 29.36 18.87
N MET A 153 -9.33 28.32 19.64
CA MET A 153 -8.04 28.12 20.30
C MET A 153 -7.54 26.70 20.02
N ALA A 154 -6.24 26.55 19.79
CA ALA A 154 -5.61 25.24 19.63
C ALA A 154 -5.11 24.72 20.98
N GLU A 155 -5.35 23.45 21.25
CA GLU A 155 -4.91 22.75 22.46
C GLU A 155 -3.60 21.99 22.20
N PRO A 156 -2.80 21.69 23.22
CA PRO A 156 -1.64 20.82 23.07
C PRO A 156 -2.04 19.46 22.47
N GLY A 157 -1.38 19.08 21.37
CA GLY A 157 -1.71 17.87 20.62
C GLY A 157 -2.70 18.06 19.48
N ASP A 158 -3.29 19.25 19.29
CA ASP A 158 -4.13 19.50 18.12
C ASP A 158 -3.32 19.51 16.83
N LYS A 159 -3.76 18.72 15.84
CA LYS A 159 -3.18 18.71 14.50
C LYS A 159 -3.80 19.83 13.66
N ILE A 160 -3.17 21.00 13.70
CA ILE A 160 -3.60 22.18 12.93
C ILE A 160 -3.33 21.94 11.44
N ILE A 161 -4.39 21.95 10.63
CA ILE A 161 -4.32 21.84 9.16
C ILE A 161 -4.21 23.22 8.51
N ASP A 162 -4.91 24.21 9.06
CA ASP A 162 -5.04 25.54 8.45
C ASP A 162 -5.42 26.58 9.52
N ARG A 163 -5.18 27.87 9.23
CA ARG A 163 -5.58 29.00 10.07
C ARG A 163 -6.39 29.97 9.24
N ARG A 164 -7.60 30.29 9.67
CA ARG A 164 -8.50 31.17 8.95
C ARG A 164 -8.92 32.33 9.80
N THR A 165 -9.07 33.49 9.17
CA THR A 165 -9.42 34.75 9.84
C THR A 165 -10.87 35.12 9.67
N THR A 166 -11.64 34.38 8.85
CA THR A 166 -13.02 34.72 8.56
C THR A 166 -13.93 33.50 8.52
N ILE A 167 -15.14 33.65 9.07
CA ILE A 167 -16.28 32.72 8.89
C ILE A 167 -17.46 33.56 8.39
N ALA A 168 -18.07 33.15 7.28
CA ALA A 168 -19.22 33.84 6.67
C ALA A 168 -18.99 35.36 6.48
N GLY A 169 -17.78 35.76 6.06
CA GLY A 169 -17.42 37.16 5.79
C GLY A 169 -17.16 38.04 7.03
N ARG A 170 -17.23 37.48 8.25
CA ARG A 170 -16.90 38.21 9.49
C ARG A 170 -15.52 37.80 10.00
N TYR A 171 -14.76 38.75 10.54
CA TYR A 171 -13.47 38.46 11.17
C TYR A 171 -13.68 37.57 12.41
N TYR A 172 -13.19 36.35 12.34
CA TYR A 172 -13.26 35.34 13.38
C TYR A 172 -12.05 34.41 13.25
N PRO A 173 -10.92 34.73 13.89
CA PRO A 173 -9.73 33.91 13.81
C PRO A 173 -10.00 32.54 14.44
N HIS A 174 -9.75 31.49 13.67
CA HIS A 174 -9.93 30.10 14.10
C HIS A 174 -8.90 29.19 13.42
N TYR A 175 -8.66 28.07 14.08
CA TYR A 175 -7.83 26.98 13.62
C TYR A 175 -8.74 25.91 13.00
N ARG A 176 -8.32 25.35 11.87
CA ARG A 176 -8.89 24.12 11.34
C ARG A 176 -8.05 22.97 11.85
N ILE A 177 -8.65 22.13 12.68
CA ILE A 177 -7.96 21.03 13.35
C ILE A 177 -8.48 19.72 12.78
N MET A 178 -7.56 18.78 12.54
CA MET A 178 -7.88 17.41 12.19
C MET A 178 -8.20 16.65 13.45
N GLU A 179 -9.40 16.10 13.53
CA GLU A 179 -9.74 15.08 14.52
C GLU A 179 -9.51 13.72 13.86
N PRO A 180 -8.47 12.97 14.28
CA PRO A 180 -8.17 11.68 13.69
C PRO A 180 -9.26 10.67 14.04
N SER A 181 -9.59 9.83 13.07
CA SER A 181 -10.43 8.65 13.23
C SER A 181 -9.57 7.37 13.23
N VAL A 182 -10.20 6.23 13.51
CA VAL A 182 -9.55 4.92 13.44
C VAL A 182 -8.99 4.70 12.04
N ALA A 183 -7.72 4.31 11.94
CA ALA A 183 -7.11 3.92 10.66
C ALA A 183 -7.22 2.40 10.47
N GLN A 184 -7.52 1.98 9.26
CA GLN A 184 -7.84 0.59 8.94
C GLN A 184 -7.13 0.10 7.68
N ILE A 185 -6.48 -1.06 7.79
CA ILE A 185 -5.91 -1.84 6.69
C ILE A 185 -6.43 -3.27 6.82
N ARG A 186 -6.68 -3.94 5.69
CA ARG A 186 -7.06 -5.35 5.66
C ARG A 186 -5.84 -6.25 5.66
N GLU A 187 -4.90 -5.99 4.76
CA GLU A 187 -3.67 -6.76 4.65
C GLU A 187 -2.59 -5.95 3.93
N ILE A 188 -1.32 -6.24 4.24
CA ILE A 188 -0.18 -5.77 3.48
C ILE A 188 0.59 -6.99 2.98
N GLU A 189 0.76 -7.05 1.67
CA GLU A 189 1.53 -8.10 1.00
C GLU A 189 2.84 -7.53 0.47
N ILE A 190 3.91 -8.31 0.60
CA ILE A 190 5.25 -7.89 0.18
C ILE A 190 5.89 -9.03 -0.59
N TYR A 191 6.52 -8.69 -1.71
CA TYR A 191 7.06 -9.66 -2.65
C TYR A 191 8.46 -9.27 -3.11
N HIS A 192 9.27 -10.29 -3.39
CA HIS A 192 10.50 -10.18 -4.16
C HIS A 192 10.37 -10.92 -5.51
N LEU A 193 11.41 -10.89 -6.34
CA LEU A 193 11.46 -11.68 -7.55
C LEU A 193 11.73 -13.15 -7.17
N ALA A 194 10.94 -14.08 -7.72
CA ALA A 194 11.21 -15.50 -7.57
C ALA A 194 12.53 -15.84 -8.26
N GLU A 195 13.37 -16.63 -7.61
CA GLU A 195 14.51 -17.25 -8.28
C GLU A 195 13.98 -18.25 -9.30
N LYS A 196 14.53 -18.21 -10.53
CA LYS A 196 14.16 -19.11 -11.62
C LYS A 196 14.78 -20.49 -11.45
#